data_AF-A0A8T5I8P4-F1
#
_entry.id   AF-A0A8T5I8P4-F1
#
_cell.length_a   1.000
_cell.length_b   1.000
_cell.length_c   1.000
_cell.angle_alpha   90.00
_cell.angle_beta   90.00
_cell.angle_gamma   90.00
#
_symmetry.space_group_name_H-M   'P 1'
#
loop_
_entity.id
_entity.type
_entity.pdbx_description
1 polymer ?
#
loop_
_entity_poly.entity_id
_entity_poly.type
_entity_poly.pdbx_seq_one_letter_code
_entity_poly.pdbx_strand_id
1 'polypeptide(L)' 'GKFISKGVDVAEVSRRKFLEDKNVSVKNVSIGSEEFENKEGKLVNVSVLEIVLKSN' A
#
# COMPACT_ATOMS: atom_id res chain seq x y z
N GLY A 1 -2.03 -6.47 -5.71
CA GLY A 1 -1.53 -7.67 -6.41
C GLY A 1 -0.11 -7.94 -5.97
N LYS A 2 0.76 -8.39 -6.88
CA LYS A 2 2.16 -8.75 -6.60
C LYS A 2 2.96 -7.71 -5.78
N PHE A 3 2.64 -6.43 -5.92
CA PHE A 3 3.38 -5.34 -5.27
C PHE A 3 2.91 -4.98 -3.86
N ILE A 4 1.91 -5.67 -3.30
CA ILE A 4 1.39 -5.40 -1.95
C ILE A 4 2.51 -5.48 -0.91
N SER A 5 3.32 -6.53 -0.92
CA SER A 5 4.45 -6.68 0.01
C SER A 5 5.43 -5.51 -0.09
N LYS A 6 5.76 -5.09 -1.31
CA LYS A 6 6.63 -3.93 -1.54
C LYS A 6 6.00 -2.63 -1.01
N GLY A 7 4.68 -2.45 -1.14
CA GLY A 7 3.97 -1.32 -0.56
C GLY A 7 4.09 -1.26 0.97
N VAL A 8 3.98 -2.41 1.64
CA VAL A 8 4.22 -2.53 3.09
C VAL A 8 5.67 -2.21 3.44
N ASP A 9 6.64 -2.77 2.71
CA ASP A 9 8.06 -2.49 2.95
C ASP A 9 8.37 -0.99 2.85
N VAL A 10 7.84 -0.33 1.82
CA VAL A 10 8.01 1.12 1.64
C VAL A 10 7.42 1.90 2.81
N ALA A 11 6.22 1.54 3.28
CA ALA A 11 5.58 2.22 4.41
C ALA A 11 6.40 2.05 5.71
N GLU A 12 6.87 0.82 6.01
CA GLU A 12 7.66 0.54 7.21
C GLU A 12 9.02 1.24 7.17
N VAL A 13 9.74 1.16 6.05
CA VAL A 13 11.03 1.83 5.89
C VAL A 13 10.86 3.35 5.99
N SER A 14 9.80 3.91 5.39
CA SER A 14 9.53 5.34 5.47
C SER A 14 9.36 5.81 6.92
N ARG A 15 8.50 5.15 7.70
CA ARG A 15 8.23 5.58 9.08
C ARG A 15 9.37 5.25 10.06
N ARG A 16 10.05 4.12 9.89
CA ARG A 16 11.07 3.65 10.86
C ARG A 16 12.48 4.16 10.58
N LYS A 17 12.84 4.40 9.32
CA LYS A 17 14.21 4.78 8.94
C LYS A 17 14.34 6.25 8.57
N PHE A 18 13.31 6.84 7.95
CA PHE A 18 13.40 8.19 7.40
C PHE A 18 12.60 9.23 8.18
N LEU A 19 11.57 8.82 8.92
CA LEU A 19 10.64 9.72 9.61
C LEU A 19 10.50 9.37 11.11
N GLU A 20 11.52 8.72 11.69
CA GLU A 20 11.53 8.30 13.09
C GLU A 20 11.27 9.48 14.04
N ASP A 21 11.96 10.60 13.83
CA ASP A 21 11.82 11.82 14.65
C ASP A 21 10.48 12.55 14.48
N LYS A 22 9.69 12.20 13.45
CA LYS A 22 8.44 12.90 13.10
C LYS A 22 7.18 12.22 13.64
N ASN A 23 7.34 11.22 14.50
CA ASN A 23 6.25 10.49 15.15
C ASN A 23 5.16 10.07 14.15
N VAL A 24 5.59 9.51 13.02
CA VAL A 24 4.68 9.07 11.95
C VAL A 24 4.14 7.68 12.29
N SER A 25 2.81 7.57 12.33
CA SER A 25 2.10 6.33 12.65
C SER A 25 1.19 5.89 11.50
N VAL A 26 0.85 4.59 11.49
CA VAL A 26 -0.15 4.06 10.56
C VAL A 26 -1.53 4.47 11.07
N LYS A 27 -2.23 5.30 10.31
CA LYS A 27 -3.58 5.77 10.63
C LYS A 27 -4.64 4.77 10.18
N ASN A 28 -4.49 4.22 8.98
CA ASN A 28 -5.47 3.30 8.41
C ASN A 28 -4.80 2.34 7.42
N VAL A 29 -5.39 1.15 7.29
CA VAL A 29 -5.04 0.19 6.25
C VAL A 29 -6.34 -0.32 5.63
N SER A 30 -6.49 -0.18 4.32
CA SER A 30 -7.67 -0.66 3.58
C SER A 30 -7.24 -1.65 2.51
N ILE A 31 -8.00 -2.74 2.38
CA ILE A 31 -7.80 -3.77 1.36
C ILE A 31 -9.02 -3.84 0.47
N GLY A 32 -8.81 -4.08 -0.81
CA GLY A 32 -9.89 -4.19 -1.79
C GLY A 32 -9.48 -4.99 -3.00
N SER A 33 -10.31 -4.94 -4.03
CA SER A 33 -10.06 -5.51 -5.35
C SER A 33 -10.59 -4.55 -6.40
N GLU A 34 -9.82 -4.33 -7.46
CA GLU A 34 -10.22 -3.54 -8.62
C GLU A 34 -10.20 -4.43 -9.86
N GLU A 35 -11.16 -4.23 -10.76
CA GLU A 35 -11.20 -4.92 -12.06
C GLU A 35 -10.31 -4.19 -13.08
N PHE A 36 -9.52 -4.96 -13.80
CA PHE A 36 -8.60 -4.47 -14.82
C PHE A 36 -8.67 -5.36 -16.05
N GLU A 37 -8.59 -4.77 -17.25
CA GLU A 37 -8.50 -5.53 -18.49
C GLU A 37 -7.04 -5.86 -18.79
N ASN A 38 -6.70 -7.16 -18.81
CA ASN A 38 -5.33 -7.58 -19.11
C ASN A 38 -5.01 -7.41 -20.61
N LYS A 39 -3.74 -7.62 -20.99
CA LYS A 39 -3.28 -7.48 -22.38
C LYS A 39 -3.99 -8.41 -23.39
N GLU A 40 -4.72 -9.40 -22.91
CA GLU A 40 -5.46 -10.39 -23.71
C GLU A 40 -6.96 -10.05 -23.78
N GLY A 41 -7.38 -8.88 -23.28
CA GLY A 41 -8.78 -8.45 -23.28
C GLY A 41 -9.65 -9.10 -22.20
N LYS A 42 -9.03 -9.79 -21.22
CA LYS A 42 -9.74 -10.46 -20.13
C LYS A 42 -9.82 -9.54 -18.91
N LEU A 43 -11.02 -9.39 -18.36
CA LEU A 43 -11.23 -8.78 -17.05
C LEU A 43 -10.63 -9.66 -15.96
N VAL A 44 -9.75 -9.07 -15.17
CA VAL A 44 -9.09 -9.69 -14.02
C VAL A 44 -9.26 -8.82 -12.79
N ASN A 45 -9.52 -9.46 -11.65
CA ASN A 45 -9.55 -8.78 -10.35
C ASN A 45 -8.15 -8.71 -9.76
N VAL A 46 -7.73 -7.52 -9.37
CA VAL A 46 -6.43 -7.26 -8.76
C VAL A 46 -6.63 -6.73 -7.35
N SER A 47 -6.06 -7.41 -6.36
CA SER A 47 -6.14 -6.93 -4.97
C SER A 47 -5.44 -5.57 -4.82
N VAL A 48 -6.00 -4.67 -4.03
CA VAL A 48 -5.44 -3.34 -3.74
C VAL A 48 -5.18 -3.23 -2.24
N LEU A 49 -4.12 -2.52 -1.88
CA LEU A 49 -3.77 -2.18 -0.51
C LEU A 49 -3.54 -0.68 -0.44
N GLU A 50 -4.22 0.01 0.47
CA GLU A 50 -4.00 1.40 0.80
C GLU A 50 -3.50 1.50 2.25
N ILE A 51 -2.38 2.19 2.46
CA ILE A 51 -1.80 2.44 3.78
C ILE A 51 -1.73 3.94 3.98
N VAL A 52 -2.44 4.46 4.98
CA VAL A 52 -2.41 5.88 5.34
C VAL A 52 -1.43 6.07 6.49
N LEU A 53 -0.36 6.81 6.24
CA LEU A 53 0.59 7.26 7.27
C LEU A 53 0.24 8.70 7.69
N LYS A 54 0.28 8.99 8.98
CA LYS A 54 -0.01 10.31 9.54
C LYS A 54 1.02 10.68 10.61
N SER A 55 1.53 11.90 10.54
CA SER A 55 2.30 12.51 11.64
C SER A 55 1.33 12.97 12.73
N ASN A 56 1.68 12.66 13.98
CA ASN A 56 0.87 13.01 15.15
C ASN A 56 0.88 14.51 15.43
#